data_AF-A0A3B8MH06-F1
#
_entry.id   AF-A0A3B8MH06-F1
#
_cell.length_a   1.000
_cell.length_b   1.000
_cell.length_c   1.000
_cell.angle_alpha   90.00
_cell.angle_beta   90.00
_cell.angle_gamma   90.00
#
_symmetry.space_group_name_H-M   'P 1'
#
loop_
_entity.id
_entity.type
_entity.pdbx_description
1 polymer ?
#
loop_
_entity_poly.entity_id
_entity_poly.type
_entity_poly.pdbx_seq_one_letter_code
_entity_poly.pdbx_strand_id
1 'polypeptide(L)'
;MPFLLSDDQIAELLSTEDFVHSCDQAFKLYGEGALRNLQRDESVTRDGDKEVFRLELAGLWEGRLRGRKLIVEHSDVSTGRLGERTATIELVLEGTDQPFELGAELITNRRTGAAAVLGAHYLGPSCPEVVGVLGTGRIAE
;
A
#
# COMPACT_ATOMS: atom_id res chain seq x y z
N MET A 1 14.65 18.96 -0.33
CA MET A 1 13.25 18.49 -0.22
C MET A 1 13.22 17.07 -0.76
N PRO A 2 12.54 16.12 -0.09
CA PRO A 2 12.39 14.78 -0.65
C PRO A 2 11.65 14.87 -1.99
N PHE A 3 12.04 14.02 -2.94
CA PHE A 3 11.36 13.90 -4.22
C PHE A 3 10.04 13.16 -3.98
N LEU A 4 8.91 13.82 -4.28
CA LEU A 4 7.57 13.28 -4.13
C LEU A 4 6.99 12.93 -5.51
N LEU A 5 6.59 11.68 -5.71
CA LEU A 5 5.73 11.30 -6.83
C LEU A 5 4.27 11.25 -6.38
N SER A 6 3.40 12.00 -7.05
CA SER A 6 1.95 11.97 -6.78
C SER A 6 1.30 10.69 -7.33
N ASP A 7 0.08 10.38 -6.86
CA ASP A 7 -0.71 9.27 -7.40
C ASP A 7 -0.96 9.40 -8.91
N ASP A 8 -1.16 10.63 -9.42
CA ASP A 8 -1.33 10.88 -10.86
C ASP A 8 -0.06 10.55 -11.66
N GLN A 9 1.11 10.96 -11.16
CA GLN A 9 2.39 10.62 -11.79
C GLN A 9 2.65 9.12 -11.75
N ILE A 10 2.27 8.45 -10.66
CA ILE A 10 2.38 6.99 -10.56
C ILE A 10 1.45 6.31 -11.58
N ALA A 11 0.24 6.84 -11.79
CA ALA A 11 -0.70 6.30 -12.78
C ALA A 11 -0.17 6.38 -14.21
N GLU A 12 0.64 7.40 -14.52
CA GLU A 12 1.31 7.54 -15.82
C GLU A 12 2.53 6.60 -15.98
N LEU A 13 3.16 6.21 -14.87
CA LEU A 13 4.40 5.43 -14.86
C LEU A 13 4.20 3.92 -14.73
N LEU A 14 3.14 3.47 -14.05
CA LEU A 14 2.93 2.05 -13.73
C LEU A 14 1.61 1.54 -14.32
N SER A 15 1.72 0.44 -15.05
CA SER A 15 0.58 -0.31 -15.57
C SER A 15 0.04 -1.32 -14.55
N THR A 16 -1.16 -1.85 -14.80
CA THR A 16 -1.70 -2.97 -14.01
C THR A 16 -0.77 -4.20 -14.03
N GLU A 17 -0.10 -4.47 -15.16
CA GLU A 17 0.84 -5.58 -15.27
C GLU A 17 2.03 -5.39 -14.34
N ASP A 18 2.56 -4.17 -14.21
CA ASP A 18 3.64 -3.85 -13.29
C ASP A 18 3.24 -4.12 -11.83
N PHE A 19 2.00 -3.80 -11.44
CA PHE A 19 1.49 -4.10 -10.11
C PHE A 19 1.37 -5.60 -9.86
N VAL A 20 0.84 -6.36 -10.83
CA VAL A 20 0.73 -7.84 -10.73
C VAL A 20 2.11 -8.46 -10.63
N HIS A 21 3.02 -8.10 -11.53
CA HIS A 21 4.40 -8.60 -11.53
C HIS A 21 5.13 -8.27 -10.22
N SER A 22 5.06 -7.01 -9.78
CA SER A 22 5.73 -6.58 -8.55
C SER A 22 5.17 -7.29 -7.30
N CYS A 23 3.85 -7.50 -7.22
CA CYS A 23 3.25 -8.25 -6.13
C CYS A 23 3.69 -9.73 -6.14
N ASP A 24 3.74 -10.34 -7.32
CA ASP A 24 4.19 -11.72 -7.48
C ASP A 24 5.65 -11.91 -7.04
N GLN A 25 6.53 -11.00 -7.47
CA GLN A 25 7.92 -10.98 -7.01
C GLN A 25 8.01 -10.75 -5.50
N ALA A 26 7.22 -9.83 -4.95
CA ALA A 26 7.21 -9.59 -3.50
C ALA A 26 6.78 -10.84 -2.71
N PHE A 27 5.77 -11.59 -3.17
CA PHE A 27 5.37 -12.84 -2.53
C PHE A 27 6.46 -13.91 -2.58
N LYS A 28 7.16 -14.04 -3.73
CA LYS A 28 8.29 -14.97 -3.88
C LYS A 28 9.44 -14.61 -2.94
N LEU A 29 9.88 -13.35 -2.95
CA LEU A 29 10.94 -12.85 -2.08
C LEU A 29 10.58 -13.00 -0.60
N TYR A 30 9.30 -12.80 -0.23
CA TYR A 30 8.83 -13.04 1.13
C TYR A 30 8.88 -14.52 1.51
N GLY A 31 8.42 -15.41 0.61
CA GLY A 31 8.49 -16.85 0.82
C GLY A 31 9.91 -17.40 0.94
N GLU A 32 10.87 -16.75 0.28
CA GLU A 32 12.31 -17.06 0.34
C GLU A 32 13.01 -16.43 1.56
N GLY A 33 12.34 -15.54 2.31
CA GLY A 33 12.89 -14.82 3.45
C GLY A 33 13.78 -13.62 3.10
N ALA A 34 13.93 -13.28 1.82
CA ALA A 34 14.71 -12.13 1.35
C ALA A 34 13.98 -10.78 1.55
N LEU A 35 12.64 -10.81 1.54
CA LEU A 35 11.78 -9.68 1.89
C LEU A 35 11.12 -9.96 3.24
N ARG A 36 11.22 -8.99 4.16
CA ARG A 36 10.61 -9.07 5.49
C ARG A 36 9.52 -8.01 5.63
N ASN A 37 8.36 -8.45 6.11
CA ASN A 37 7.34 -7.54 6.61
C ASN A 37 7.63 -7.27 8.09
N LEU A 38 7.98 -6.05 8.43
CA LEU A 38 8.30 -5.68 9.81
C LEU A 38 7.02 -5.54 10.63
N GLN A 39 7.16 -5.48 11.95
CA GLN A 39 6.03 -5.28 12.83
C GLN A 39 5.30 -3.98 12.48
N ARG A 40 3.98 -4.07 12.26
CA ARG A 40 3.13 -2.88 12.10
C ARG A 40 3.10 -2.09 13.39
N ASP A 41 3.10 -0.77 13.28
CA ASP A 41 2.90 0.14 14.41
C ASP A 41 1.58 0.89 14.21
N GLU A 42 0.73 0.87 15.24
CA GLU A 42 -0.63 1.39 15.19
C GLU A 42 -0.91 2.16 16.47
N SER A 43 -1.41 3.38 16.33
CA SER A 43 -1.73 4.23 17.48
C SER A 43 -2.96 5.07 17.21
N VAL A 44 -3.75 5.31 18.25
CA VAL A 44 -4.82 6.30 18.27
C VAL A 44 -4.49 7.35 19.32
N THR A 45 -4.40 8.60 18.90
CA THR A 45 -4.16 9.76 19.77
C THR A 45 -5.31 10.76 19.65
N ARG A 46 -5.32 11.79 20.50
CA ARG A 46 -6.24 12.92 20.38
C ARG A 46 -5.49 14.20 20.04
N ASP A 47 -6.06 14.97 19.13
CA ASP A 47 -5.64 16.32 18.78
C ASP A 47 -6.85 17.26 18.88
N GLY A 48 -6.97 17.91 20.05
CA GLY A 48 -8.19 18.62 20.44
C GLY A 48 -9.39 17.67 20.50
N ASP A 49 -10.44 18.00 19.75
CA ASP A 49 -11.68 17.20 19.65
C ASP A 49 -11.62 16.09 18.57
N LYS A 50 -10.49 15.96 17.87
CA LYS A 50 -10.31 14.96 16.81
C LYS A 50 -9.55 13.74 17.32
N GLU A 51 -9.99 12.56 16.91
CA GLU A 51 -9.19 11.35 17.01
C GLU A 51 -8.24 11.26 15.82
N VAL A 52 -6.98 10.97 16.10
CA VAL A 52 -5.93 10.79 15.10
C VAL A 52 -5.49 9.34 15.12
N PHE A 53 -5.90 8.61 14.10
CA PHE A 53 -5.43 7.25 13.84
C PHE A 53 -4.16 7.31 13.01
N ARG A 54 -3.14 6.56 13.42
CA ARG A 54 -1.89 6.39 12.69
C ARG A 54 -1.57 4.91 12.53
N LEU A 55 -1.29 4.51 11.30
CA LEU A 55 -0.83 3.16 10.96
C LEU A 55 0.43 3.22 10.11
N GLU A 56 1.47 2.58 10.61
CA GLU A 56 2.75 2.41 9.93
C GLU A 56 2.93 0.94 9.53
N LEU A 57 3.22 0.72 8.24
CA LEU A 57 3.50 -0.59 7.68
C LEU A 57 4.90 -0.53 7.06
N ALA A 58 5.87 -1.20 7.68
CA ALA A 58 7.24 -1.19 7.25
C ALA A 58 7.67 -2.53 6.63
N GLY A 59 8.50 -2.47 5.60
CA GLY A 59 9.06 -3.63 4.92
C GLY A 59 10.55 -3.44 4.65
N LEU A 60 11.28 -4.54 4.61
CA LEU A 60 12.72 -4.56 4.37
C LEU A 60 13.06 -5.64 3.33
N TRP A 61 13.56 -5.20 2.18
CA TRP A 61 14.26 -6.07 1.24
C TRP A 61 15.75 -5.94 1.54
N GLU A 62 16.30 -6.96 2.19
CA GLU A 62 17.66 -6.93 2.70
C GLU A 62 18.68 -6.74 1.56
N GLY A 63 19.62 -5.83 1.75
CA GLY A 63 20.61 -5.51 0.72
C GLY A 63 20.05 -4.72 -0.48
N ARG A 64 18.84 -4.15 -0.38
CA ARG A 64 18.17 -3.49 -1.52
C ARG A 64 17.41 -2.22 -1.14
N LEU A 65 16.37 -2.35 -0.33
CA LEU A 65 15.51 -1.20 0.02
C LEU A 65 14.78 -1.40 1.34
N ARG A 66 14.54 -0.29 2.03
CA ARG A 66 13.60 -0.20 3.15
C ARG A 66 12.41 0.65 2.73
N GLY A 67 11.21 0.13 2.92
CA GLY A 67 9.97 0.83 2.63
C GLY A 67 9.13 1.04 3.89
N ARG A 68 8.44 2.18 3.96
CA ARG A 68 7.51 2.50 5.03
C ARG A 68 6.29 3.18 4.47
N LYS A 69 5.12 2.56 4.62
CA LYS A 69 3.84 3.19 4.36
C LYS A 69 3.29 3.78 5.64
N LEU A 70 2.92 5.05 5.60
CA LEU A 70 2.25 5.75 6.68
C LEU A 70 0.82 6.10 6.25
N ILE A 71 -0.15 5.80 7.11
CA ILE A 71 -1.53 6.27 6.99
C ILE A 71 -1.83 7.09 8.23
N VAL A 72 -2.36 8.30 8.03
CA VAL A 72 -2.88 9.14 9.11
C VAL A 72 -4.31 9.52 8.77
N GLU A 73 -5.23 9.32 9.72
CA GLU A 73 -6.63 9.68 9.59
C GLU A 73 -7.06 10.53 10.78
N HIS A 74 -7.62 11.71 10.50
CA HIS A 74 -8.19 12.60 11.49
C HIS A 74 -9.70 12.49 11.42
N SER A 75 -10.32 11.98 12.47
CA SER A 75 -11.78 11.78 12.52
C SER A 75 -12.42 12.62 13.62
N ASP A 76 -13.56 13.23 13.30
CA ASP A 76 -14.41 13.90 14.28
C ASP A 76 -15.51 12.94 14.72
N VAL A 77 -15.23 12.25 15.82
CA VAL A 77 -16.12 11.24 16.41
C VAL A 77 -17.47 11.84 16.80
N SER A 78 -17.50 13.13 17.14
CA SER A 78 -18.73 13.81 17.57
C SER A 78 -19.74 13.99 16.44
N THR A 79 -19.25 14.05 15.19
CA THR A 79 -20.09 14.19 14.00
C THR A 79 -20.35 12.86 13.27
N GLY A 80 -19.65 11.79 13.66
CA GLY A 80 -19.66 10.51 12.95
C GLY A 80 -19.11 10.57 11.52
N ARG A 81 -18.43 11.67 11.16
CA ARG A 81 -17.83 11.85 9.83
C ARG A 81 -16.35 11.47 9.88
N LEU A 82 -15.94 10.61 8.95
CA LEU A 82 -14.53 10.39 8.64
C LEU A 82 -13.96 11.72 8.14
N GLY A 83 -12.91 12.22 8.76
CA GLY A 83 -12.28 13.47 8.34
C GLY A 83 -11.18 13.22 7.31
N GLU A 84 -10.08 13.95 7.41
CA GLU A 84 -9.00 13.87 6.43
C GLU A 84 -8.15 12.62 6.62
N ARG A 85 -7.88 11.92 5.53
CA ARG A 85 -6.98 10.77 5.49
C ARG A 85 -5.85 11.05 4.52
N THR A 86 -4.62 10.89 4.99
CA THR A 86 -3.41 10.92 4.16
C THR A 86 -2.75 9.56 4.16
N ALA A 87 -2.13 9.20 3.04
CA ALA A 87 -1.34 7.99 2.94
C ALA A 87 -0.12 8.25 2.05
N THR A 88 1.06 7.95 2.58
CA THR A 88 2.34 8.11 1.89
C THR A 88 3.17 6.83 1.99
N ILE A 89 4.03 6.60 1.02
CA ILE A 89 5.06 5.57 1.07
C ILE A 89 6.42 6.27 0.99
N GLU A 90 7.26 6.02 1.97
CA GLU A 90 8.66 6.41 1.99
C GLU A 90 9.51 5.21 1.59
N LEU A 91 10.43 5.40 0.65
CA LEU A 91 11.40 4.40 0.20
C LEU A 91 12.81 4.92 0.42
N VAL A 92 13.66 4.08 1.01
CA VAL A 92 15.09 4.32 1.19
C VAL A 92 15.84 3.19 0.50
N LEU A 93 16.56 3.52 -0.57
CA LEU A 93 17.41 2.55 -1.27
C LEU A 93 18.69 2.32 -0.48
N GLU A 94 19.19 1.10 -0.45
CA GLU A 94 20.47 0.81 0.19
C GLU A 94 21.61 1.59 -0.49
N GLY A 95 22.52 2.14 0.32
CA GLY A 95 23.62 2.97 -0.16
C GLY A 95 23.22 4.41 -0.49
N THR A 96 21.95 4.78 -0.30
CA THR A 96 21.48 6.16 -0.39
C THR A 96 20.98 6.64 0.97
N ASP A 97 21.33 7.87 1.34
CA ASP A 97 20.83 8.50 2.58
C ASP A 97 19.55 9.32 2.34
N GLN A 98 19.04 9.36 1.10
CA GLN A 98 17.93 10.22 0.73
C GLN A 98 16.64 9.40 0.52
N PRO A 99 15.59 9.64 1.33
CA PRO A 99 14.30 9.01 1.12
C PRO A 99 13.58 9.59 -0.10
N PHE A 100 12.84 8.73 -0.79
CA PHE A 100 11.86 9.07 -1.81
C PHE A 100 10.47 8.93 -1.22
N GLU A 101 9.58 9.88 -1.52
CA GLU A 101 8.20 9.83 -1.07
C GLU A 101 7.27 9.57 -2.25
N LEU A 102 6.22 8.79 -2.02
CA LEU A 102 5.22 8.43 -3.01
C LEU A 102 3.82 8.65 -2.41
N GLY A 103 2.90 9.15 -3.23
CA GLY A 103 1.47 8.99 -3.00
C GLY A 103 1.13 7.51 -2.86
N ALA A 104 0.31 7.17 -1.87
CA ALA A 104 0.04 5.77 -1.54
C ALA A 104 -1.37 5.33 -1.86
N GLU A 105 -2.28 6.22 -2.27
CA GLU A 105 -3.68 5.85 -2.49
C GLU A 105 -3.80 4.88 -3.67
N LEU A 106 -3.28 5.27 -4.83
CA LEU A 106 -3.36 4.47 -6.05
C LEU A 106 -2.63 3.14 -5.87
N ILE A 107 -1.38 3.20 -5.37
CA ILE A 107 -0.57 2.00 -5.12
C ILE A 107 -1.32 1.04 -4.19
N THR A 108 -1.97 1.54 -3.14
CA THR A 108 -2.72 0.69 -2.20
C THR A 108 -3.88 -0.03 -2.87
N ASN A 109 -4.63 0.66 -3.72
CA ASN A 109 -5.79 0.07 -4.39
C ASN A 109 -5.30 -0.97 -5.43
N ARG A 110 -4.38 -0.56 -6.31
CA ARG A 110 -3.85 -1.40 -7.39
C ARG A 110 -3.14 -2.64 -6.87
N ARG A 111 -2.29 -2.53 -5.84
CA ARG A 111 -1.61 -3.70 -5.25
C ARG A 111 -2.59 -4.67 -4.59
N THR A 112 -3.72 -4.18 -4.06
CA THR A 112 -4.75 -5.03 -3.45
C THR A 112 -5.47 -5.84 -4.52
N GLY A 113 -5.84 -5.21 -5.63
CA GLY A 113 -6.39 -5.90 -6.81
C GLY A 113 -5.39 -6.91 -7.39
N ALA A 114 -4.13 -6.52 -7.54
CA ALA A 114 -3.06 -7.40 -8.03
C ALA A 114 -2.89 -8.65 -7.14
N ALA A 115 -2.90 -8.49 -5.81
CA ALA A 115 -2.87 -9.62 -4.89
C ALA A 115 -4.07 -10.55 -5.06
N ALA A 116 -5.28 -10.02 -5.32
CA ALA A 116 -6.46 -10.82 -5.59
C ALA A 116 -6.34 -11.60 -6.92
N VAL A 117 -5.81 -10.97 -7.97
CA VAL A 117 -5.52 -11.62 -9.27
C VAL A 117 -4.55 -12.78 -9.07
N LEU A 118 -3.48 -12.59 -8.32
CA LEU A 118 -2.52 -13.65 -8.02
C LEU A 118 -3.13 -14.77 -7.18
N GLY A 119 -3.99 -14.43 -6.21
CA GLY A 119 -4.77 -15.41 -5.47
C GLY A 119 -5.64 -16.28 -6.39
N ALA A 120 -6.35 -15.65 -7.33
CA ALA A 120 -7.14 -16.38 -8.33
C ALA A 120 -6.26 -17.21 -9.28
N HIS A 121 -5.10 -16.69 -9.68
CA HIS A 121 -4.17 -17.40 -10.57
C HIS A 121 -3.58 -18.66 -9.92
N TYR A 122 -3.16 -18.57 -8.66
CA TYR A 122 -2.48 -19.68 -7.98
C TYR A 122 -3.43 -20.66 -7.29
N LEU A 123 -4.61 -20.20 -6.86
CA LEU A 123 -5.54 -21.00 -6.04
C LEU A 123 -6.87 -21.28 -6.73
N GLY A 124 -7.20 -20.53 -7.79
CA GLY A 124 -8.46 -20.63 -8.51
C GLY A 124 -8.47 -21.71 -9.60
N PRO A 125 -9.63 -21.91 -10.25
CA PRO A 125 -9.72 -22.77 -11.43
C PRO A 125 -8.94 -22.17 -12.60
N SER A 126 -8.41 -23.02 -13.48
CA SER A 126 -7.59 -22.59 -14.63
C SER A 126 -8.31 -21.70 -15.65
N CYS A 127 -9.65 -21.76 -15.69
CA CYS A 127 -10.47 -20.97 -16.60
C CYS A 127 -11.78 -20.56 -15.90
N PRO A 128 -11.78 -19.48 -15.10
CA PRO A 128 -12.99 -18.98 -14.49
C PRO A 128 -13.89 -18.33 -15.55
N GLU A 129 -15.14 -18.77 -15.64
CA GLU A 129 -16.13 -18.22 -16.57
C GLU A 129 -16.91 -17.03 -15.99
N VAL A 130 -16.97 -16.94 -14.66
CA VAL A 130 -17.73 -15.92 -13.93
C VAL A 130 -16.88 -15.32 -12.82
N VAL A 131 -16.84 -13.99 -12.76
CA VAL A 131 -16.21 -13.23 -11.68
C VAL A 131 -17.31 -12.48 -10.92
N GLY A 132 -17.44 -12.77 -9.63
CA GLY A 132 -18.33 -12.04 -8.72
C GLY A 132 -17.55 -10.99 -7.93
N VAL A 133 -18.00 -9.74 -7.98
CA VAL A 133 -17.44 -8.64 -7.19
C VAL A 133 -18.48 -8.20 -6.16
N LEU A 134 -18.10 -8.21 -4.88
CA LEU A 134 -18.96 -7.78 -3.78
C LEU A 134 -18.52 -6.41 -3.27
N GLY A 135 -19.35 -5.40 -3.53
CA GLY A 135 -19.07 -3.99 -3.25
C GLY A 135 -18.71 -3.20 -4.51
N THR A 136 -18.90 -1.88 -4.46
CA THR A 136 -18.73 -0.96 -5.60
C THR A 136 -17.89 0.26 -5.22
N GLY A 137 -17.08 0.15 -4.17
CA GLY A 137 -16.18 1.22 -3.74
C GLY A 137 -14.87 1.21 -4.53
N ARG A 138 -14.01 2.20 -4.30
CA ARG A 138 -12.72 2.42 -4.98
C ARG A 138 -11.73 1.24 -5.04
N ILE A 139 -11.92 0.19 -4.24
CA ILE A 139 -11.07 -1.02 -4.25
C ILE A 139 -11.60 -2.05 -5.27
N ALA A 140 -12.88 -1.95 -5.64
CA ALA A 140 -13.52 -2.83 -6.62
C ALA A 140 -13.27 -2.38 -8.08
N GLU A 141 -12.92 -1.11 -8.29
CA GLU A 141 -12.53 -0.52 -9.60
C GLU A 141 -11.10 -0.92 -10.03
#